data_AF-A0A367LQ20-F1
#
_entry.id   AF-A0A367LQ20-F1
#
_cell.length_a   1.000
_cell.length_b   1.000
_cell.length_c   1.000
_cell.angle_alpha   90.00
_cell.angle_beta   90.00
_cell.angle_gamma   90.00
#
_symmetry.space_group_name_H-M   'P 1'
#
loop_
_entity.id
_entity.type
_entity.pdbx_description
1 polymer ?
#
loop_
_entity_poly.entity_id
_entity_poly.type
_entity_poly.pdbx_seq_one_letter_code
_entity_poly.pdbx_strand_id
1 'polypeptide(L)'
;AHFGFLWLLAAAHDTIVSSSLPLDFSLQGKNDGRQDPGQRRRKRLCWEHRSGHDLDPFSYLQSGRRARCWSSSPICSKHPQPGWHEHDPLELLRSVETCIQHAVSDFRASGHHTAQIRAIGLANQRETLVAWDTATGEPLCDAVVWSDTRTAPLVRELKARDGADVLVHRCGQPPSTSASAIKLLWLLCHVEAVARAYDAGRLAVGTVDTWLIYRLNGGVRRPGGPIYVTDSTNASRTMWMDIRTRQYDHELLSFFGVDRAKLTLPTIVSSSHPTAFGALAYGPLAGTRIAACLGDQSAALVGHGGFSPGKAKSTYGTGCFLLYNVGPEPVISKNGLQATVAYDLGDGRPPAYALEGSVSVAGSGINFLVNNLDFVDSHKAIDHLALSVPDNGGVYFVTAFSGLLAPYWIDDAQGTLFGLTAHTQKGHIARATLEAVCHQTAAILDAMAADSGHALDSLAVDGGLAGSDVCMQTQADLSGIPVDRPCMREATSLGAALAAGLATGVWDGLDQLVHVGTSGRSLFRPGIVKEERCARRRRWARAVEMSRGWLAEVA
;
A
#
# COMPACT_ATOMS: atom_id res chain seq x y z
N ALA A 1 2.59 -1.65 -6.75
CA ALA A 1 1.52 -0.67 -6.87
C ALA A 1 0.71 -0.69 -5.59
N HIS A 2 0.96 0.32 -4.76
CA HIS A 2 0.25 0.62 -3.52
C HIS A 2 -0.48 1.91 -3.81
N PHE A 3 -1.81 1.80 -3.92
CA PHE A 3 -2.69 2.83 -4.45
C PHE A 3 -3.13 3.79 -3.33
N GLY A 4 -3.53 5.03 -3.65
CA GLY A 4 -3.96 6.02 -2.66
C GLY A 4 -5.48 6.04 -2.46
N PHE A 5 -5.99 5.96 -1.22
CA PHE A 5 -7.43 5.77 -0.94
C PHE A 5 -7.98 6.84 0.03
N LEU A 6 -8.88 7.72 -0.41
CA LEU A 6 -9.55 8.75 0.44
C LEU A 6 -11.03 8.41 0.67
N TRP A 7 -11.50 8.20 1.91
CA TRP A 7 -12.87 7.71 2.17
C TRP A 7 -13.63 8.48 3.27
N LEU A 8 -14.97 8.49 3.17
CA LEU A 8 -15.87 9.07 4.18
C LEU A 8 -16.86 8.03 4.75
N LEU A 9 -17.52 8.39 5.86
CA LEU A 9 -18.49 7.56 6.59
C LEU A 9 -19.94 8.04 6.55
N ALA A 10 -20.86 7.13 6.16
CA ALA A 10 -22.07 6.67 6.91
C ALA A 10 -23.19 6.01 6.03
N ALA A 11 -23.25 4.69 5.71
CA ALA A 11 -24.43 4.07 4.96
C ALA A 11 -24.40 2.57 4.44
N ALA A 12 -23.29 2.01 3.92
CA ALA A 12 -23.11 0.60 3.43
C ALA A 12 -23.92 -0.09 2.27
N HIS A 13 -23.20 -0.97 1.52
CA HIS A 13 -23.51 -1.85 0.35
C HIS A 13 -23.75 -1.20 -1.04
N ASP A 14 -23.14 -1.61 -2.18
CA ASP A 14 -22.30 -2.81 -2.49
C ASP A 14 -21.20 -2.58 -3.59
N THR A 15 -20.46 -3.63 -3.99
CA THR A 15 -19.10 -3.70 -4.58
C THR A 15 -19.03 -3.65 -6.12
N ILE A 16 -17.95 -3.09 -6.70
CA ILE A 16 -17.69 -3.20 -8.15
C ILE A 16 -17.06 -4.55 -8.53
N VAL A 17 -17.72 -5.25 -9.47
CA VAL A 17 -17.19 -6.40 -10.22
C VAL A 17 -16.82 -5.92 -11.64
N SER A 18 -15.66 -6.33 -12.15
CA SER A 18 -15.35 -6.20 -13.59
C SER A 18 -16.11 -7.27 -14.39
N SER A 19 -17.37 -7.00 -14.71
CA SER A 19 -18.19 -7.84 -15.59
C SER A 19 -19.09 -7.03 -16.51
N SER A 20 -18.65 -6.84 -17.75
CA SER A 20 -19.55 -6.58 -18.87
C SER A 20 -20.14 -7.92 -19.36
N LEU A 21 -21.26 -8.33 -18.76
CA LEU A 21 -22.16 -9.34 -19.33
C LEU A 21 -23.60 -8.82 -19.23
N PRO A 22 -24.44 -9.04 -20.26
CA PRO A 22 -25.79 -8.48 -20.30
C PRO A 22 -26.71 -9.23 -19.34
N LEU A 23 -27.53 -8.48 -18.60
CA LEU A 23 -28.71 -9.04 -17.93
C LEU A 23 -29.86 -9.07 -18.92
N ASP A 24 -30.20 -10.27 -19.39
CA ASP A 24 -31.43 -10.52 -20.14
C ASP A 24 -32.65 -10.21 -19.26
N PHE A 25 -33.39 -9.16 -19.62
CA PHE A 25 -34.76 -8.99 -19.13
C PHE A 25 -35.70 -9.85 -19.99
N SER A 26 -35.95 -11.08 -19.54
CA SER A 26 -37.00 -11.93 -20.09
C SER A 26 -38.39 -11.40 -19.71
N LEU A 27 -38.85 -10.35 -20.39
CA LEU A 27 -40.27 -9.98 -20.38
C LEU A 27 -41.02 -10.86 -21.39
N GLN A 28 -41.88 -11.74 -20.88
CA GLN A 28 -42.85 -12.44 -21.72
C GLN A 28 -43.86 -11.44 -22.30
N GLY A 29 -43.67 -11.06 -23.57
CA GLY A 29 -44.61 -10.28 -24.36
C GLY A 29 -44.69 -10.86 -25.77
N LYS A 30 -45.87 -11.33 -26.19
CA LYS A 30 -46.10 -11.89 -27.54
C LYS A 30 -46.14 -10.76 -28.59
N ASN A 31 -45.38 -10.89 -29.68
CA ASN A 31 -45.92 -11.01 -31.05
C ASN A 31 -44.84 -10.98 -32.15
N ASP A 32 -44.96 -11.93 -33.08
CA ASP A 32 -44.72 -11.91 -34.54
C ASP A 32 -43.73 -10.93 -35.21
N GLY A 33 -42.81 -11.49 -36.02
CA GLY A 33 -42.07 -10.79 -37.08
C GLY A 33 -40.93 -11.62 -37.69
N ARG A 34 -40.83 -11.71 -39.03
CA ARG A 34 -39.84 -12.54 -39.76
C ARG A 34 -38.74 -11.70 -40.46
N GLN A 35 -37.51 -12.24 -40.48
CA GLN A 35 -36.42 -12.02 -41.48
C GLN A 35 -35.90 -10.55 -41.61
N ASP A 36 -34.66 -10.23 -42.03
CA ASP A 36 -33.66 -10.86 -42.94
C ASP A 36 -32.21 -10.31 -42.61
N PRO A 37 -31.08 -10.88 -43.11
CA PRO A 37 -29.73 -10.52 -42.64
C PRO A 37 -28.93 -9.57 -43.56
N GLY A 38 -28.07 -8.69 -42.99
CA GLY A 38 -27.25 -7.75 -43.78
C GLY A 38 -25.91 -7.26 -43.18
N GLN A 39 -24.84 -7.49 -43.94
CA GLN A 39 -23.53 -6.78 -43.96
C GLN A 39 -22.69 -6.64 -42.66
N ARG A 40 -21.63 -7.48 -42.58
CA ARG A 40 -20.41 -7.20 -41.80
C ARG A 40 -19.54 -6.15 -42.50
N ARG A 41 -19.19 -5.04 -41.84
CA ARG A 41 -18.01 -4.20 -42.18
C ARG A 41 -17.01 -4.21 -41.02
N ARG A 42 -15.87 -4.88 -41.20
CA ARG A 42 -14.75 -4.84 -40.26
C ARG A 42 -13.99 -3.51 -40.41
N LYS A 43 -14.06 -2.62 -39.41
CA LYS A 43 -13.00 -1.62 -39.18
C LYS A 43 -11.99 -2.23 -38.21
N ARG A 44 -10.72 -2.36 -38.64
CA ARG A 44 -9.61 -2.57 -37.70
C ARG A 44 -9.27 -1.20 -37.10
N LEU A 45 -9.36 -1.06 -35.78
CA LEU A 45 -8.58 -0.05 -35.07
C LEU A 45 -7.40 -0.78 -34.42
N CYS A 46 -6.19 -0.26 -34.65
CA CYS A 46 -5.02 -0.68 -33.90
C CYS A 46 -5.16 -0.18 -32.45
N TRP A 47 -5.02 -1.08 -31.49
CA TRP A 47 -4.80 -0.71 -30.10
C TRP A 47 -3.29 -0.66 -29.85
N GLU A 48 -2.74 0.53 -29.68
CA GLU A 48 -1.43 0.68 -29.05
C GLU A 48 -1.58 0.39 -27.56
N HIS A 49 -0.91 -0.66 -27.07
CA HIS A 49 -0.88 -0.97 -25.65
C HIS A 49 -0.07 0.10 -24.90
N ARG A 50 -0.75 0.96 -24.14
CA ARG A 50 -0.13 1.68 -23.02
C ARG A 50 -0.43 0.89 -21.75
N SER A 51 0.63 0.36 -21.13
CA SER A 51 0.61 -0.30 -19.82
C SER A 51 1.25 0.63 -18.79
N GLY A 52 0.61 0.81 -17.64
CA GLY A 52 1.04 1.74 -16.59
C GLY A 52 -0.01 2.79 -16.28
N HIS A 53 -1.04 2.38 -15.53
CA HIS A 53 -2.00 3.28 -14.89
C HIS A 53 -2.13 2.85 -13.43
N ASP A 54 -1.75 3.73 -12.51
CA ASP A 54 -2.12 3.59 -11.10
C ASP A 54 -3.56 4.12 -10.91
N LEU A 55 -4.19 3.89 -9.75
CA LEU A 55 -5.56 4.31 -9.44
C LEU A 55 -5.62 5.03 -8.08
N ASP A 56 -6.40 6.10 -7.95
CA ASP A 56 -6.88 6.59 -6.65
C ASP A 56 -8.39 6.34 -6.55
N PRO A 57 -8.87 5.56 -5.57
CA PRO A 57 -10.29 5.45 -5.29
C PRO A 57 -10.78 6.23 -4.05
N PHE A 58 -12.05 6.62 -4.14
CA PHE A 58 -12.85 7.18 -3.05
C PHE A 58 -14.10 6.36 -2.83
N SER A 59 -14.52 6.14 -1.58
CA SER A 59 -15.81 5.47 -1.30
C SER A 59 -16.36 5.71 0.12
N TYR A 60 -17.47 5.03 0.43
CA TYR A 60 -18.38 5.40 1.53
C TYR A 60 -18.90 4.25 2.42
N LEU A 61 -18.74 4.29 3.75
CA LEU A 61 -18.98 3.15 4.69
C LEU A 61 -20.01 3.41 5.80
N GLN A 62 -20.76 2.41 6.31
CA GLN A 62 -21.58 2.53 7.56
C GLN A 62 -20.87 1.98 8.79
N SER A 63 -21.34 2.40 9.97
CA SER A 63 -21.41 1.56 11.18
C SER A 63 -22.04 0.20 10.87
N GLY A 64 -21.23 -0.76 10.43
CA GLY A 64 -21.72 -2.05 9.97
C GLY A 64 -20.79 -2.77 8.99
N ARG A 65 -21.16 -2.81 7.70
CA ARG A 65 -20.89 -4.02 6.89
C ARG A 65 -20.33 -3.88 5.46
N ARG A 66 -20.39 -2.75 4.73
CA ARG A 66 -19.75 -2.62 3.38
C ARG A 66 -19.69 -1.17 2.86
N ALA A 67 -19.09 -0.94 1.69
CA ALA A 67 -19.10 0.35 0.97
C ALA A 67 -20.43 0.55 0.19
N ARG A 68 -20.98 1.79 0.06
CA ARG A 68 -22.14 2.10 -0.82
C ARG A 68 -21.75 2.55 -2.21
N CYS A 69 -21.02 3.65 -2.26
CA CYS A 69 -20.69 4.40 -3.46
C CYS A 69 -19.18 4.39 -3.55
N TRP A 70 -18.63 3.94 -4.68
CA TRP A 70 -17.21 3.76 -4.92
C TRP A 70 -16.89 4.36 -6.29
N SER A 71 -15.82 5.14 -6.37
CA SER A 71 -15.26 5.65 -7.61
C SER A 71 -13.75 5.45 -7.59
N SER A 72 -13.14 5.21 -8.74
CA SER A 72 -11.69 5.24 -8.93
C SER A 72 -11.34 6.02 -10.18
N SER A 73 -10.28 6.80 -10.13
CA SER A 73 -9.71 7.47 -11.29
C SER A 73 -8.27 7.00 -11.49
N PRO A 74 -7.86 6.68 -12.73
CA PRO A 74 -6.47 6.37 -12.99
C PRO A 74 -5.60 7.63 -12.97
N ILE A 75 -4.34 7.45 -12.55
CA ILE A 75 -3.27 8.43 -12.64
C ILE A 75 -2.13 7.90 -13.53
N CYS A 76 -1.42 8.83 -14.15
CA CYS A 76 -0.29 8.56 -15.03
C CYS A 76 1.01 8.32 -14.24
N SER A 77 1.50 7.08 -14.25
CA SER A 77 2.83 6.73 -13.75
C SER A 77 3.90 7.20 -14.76
N LYS A 78 4.76 8.15 -14.38
CA LYS A 78 5.83 8.67 -15.24
C LYS A 78 7.13 7.90 -14.97
N HIS A 79 7.80 7.47 -16.05
CA HIS A 79 9.09 6.78 -15.99
C HIS A 79 10.11 7.44 -16.94
N PRO A 80 10.70 8.60 -16.58
CA PRO A 80 11.60 9.33 -17.47
C PRO A 80 12.89 8.58 -17.82
N GLN A 81 13.34 7.70 -16.93
CA GLN A 81 14.53 6.85 -17.08
C GLN A 81 14.29 5.49 -16.41
N PRO A 82 15.07 4.44 -16.74
CA PRO A 82 15.01 3.16 -16.04
C PRO A 82 15.17 3.33 -14.51
N GLY A 83 14.26 2.72 -13.75
CA GLY A 83 14.23 2.82 -12.27
C GLY A 83 13.68 4.14 -11.71
N TRP A 84 13.34 5.12 -12.55
CA TRP A 84 12.68 6.35 -12.10
C TRP A 84 11.16 6.16 -12.10
N HIS A 85 10.49 6.71 -11.09
CA HIS A 85 9.04 6.68 -10.96
C HIS A 85 8.52 7.99 -10.35
N GLU A 86 7.70 8.72 -11.12
CA GLU A 86 7.20 10.05 -10.80
C GLU A 86 5.68 10.16 -11.01
N HIS A 87 5.03 11.05 -10.25
CA HIS A 87 3.62 11.43 -10.43
C HIS A 87 3.48 12.96 -10.48
N ASP A 88 2.55 13.49 -11.29
CA ASP A 88 2.14 14.90 -11.21
C ASP A 88 1.36 15.12 -9.89
N PRO A 89 1.83 15.97 -8.96
CA PRO A 89 1.12 16.24 -7.70
C PRO A 89 -0.27 16.86 -7.92
N LEU A 90 -0.46 17.60 -9.02
CA LEU A 90 -1.75 18.15 -9.40
C LEU A 90 -2.67 17.07 -10.00
N GLU A 91 -2.12 16.02 -10.61
CA GLU A 91 -2.91 14.88 -11.11
C GLU A 91 -3.44 14.04 -9.95
N LEU A 92 -2.60 13.75 -8.94
CA LEU A 92 -3.03 13.13 -7.68
C LEU A 92 -4.21 13.91 -7.04
N LEU A 93 -4.12 15.24 -6.99
CA LEU A 93 -5.19 16.08 -6.47
C LEU A 93 -6.47 16.00 -7.32
N ARG A 94 -6.36 16.19 -8.65
CA ARG A 94 -7.51 16.13 -9.58
C ARG A 94 -8.20 14.77 -9.53
N SER A 95 -7.43 13.69 -9.47
CA SER A 95 -7.91 12.30 -9.34
C SER A 95 -8.79 12.14 -8.09
N VAL A 96 -8.27 12.54 -6.93
CA VAL A 96 -9.00 12.55 -5.66
C VAL A 96 -10.27 13.42 -5.73
N GLU A 97 -10.18 14.64 -6.29
CA GLU A 97 -11.33 15.54 -6.48
C GLU A 97 -12.42 14.94 -7.38
N THR A 98 -12.04 14.28 -8.47
CA THR A 98 -12.95 13.58 -9.39
C THR A 98 -13.65 12.42 -8.68
N CYS A 99 -12.93 11.63 -7.90
CA CYS A 99 -13.50 10.50 -7.15
C CYS A 99 -14.44 10.96 -6.03
N ILE A 100 -14.12 12.06 -5.34
CA ILE A 100 -15.05 12.75 -4.42
C ILE A 100 -16.34 13.13 -5.17
N GLN A 101 -16.23 13.77 -6.34
CA GLN A 101 -17.39 14.25 -7.10
C GLN A 101 -18.31 13.11 -7.55
N HIS A 102 -17.75 12.07 -8.16
CA HIS A 102 -18.51 10.92 -8.64
C HIS A 102 -19.24 10.19 -7.50
N ALA A 103 -18.52 9.79 -6.45
CA ALA A 103 -19.14 9.02 -5.37
C ALA A 103 -20.13 9.85 -4.53
N VAL A 104 -19.97 11.18 -4.44
CA VAL A 104 -21.00 12.05 -3.85
C VAL A 104 -22.21 12.22 -4.77
N SER A 105 -22.03 12.17 -6.08
CA SER A 105 -23.13 12.09 -7.05
C SER A 105 -23.93 10.79 -6.86
N ASP A 106 -23.25 9.65 -6.81
CA ASP A 106 -23.87 8.33 -6.58
C ASP A 106 -24.57 8.25 -5.21
N PHE A 107 -23.97 8.85 -4.19
CA PHE A 107 -24.54 8.94 -2.85
C PHE A 107 -25.83 9.75 -2.83
N ARG A 108 -25.88 10.88 -3.54
CA ARG A 108 -27.09 11.68 -3.74
C ARG A 108 -28.15 10.95 -4.58
N ALA A 109 -27.73 10.27 -5.65
CA ALA A 109 -28.61 9.44 -6.48
C ALA A 109 -29.22 8.27 -5.68
N SER A 110 -28.51 7.78 -4.66
CA SER A 110 -28.98 6.78 -3.69
C SER A 110 -29.93 7.34 -2.63
N GLY A 111 -30.37 8.61 -2.76
CA GLY A 111 -31.34 9.25 -1.87
C GLY A 111 -30.77 9.86 -0.58
N HIS A 112 -29.44 10.03 -0.50
CA HIS A 112 -28.77 10.57 0.69
C HIS A 112 -28.33 12.04 0.55
N HIS A 113 -28.12 12.70 1.68
CA HIS A 113 -27.66 14.09 1.75
C HIS A 113 -26.22 14.17 2.27
N THR A 114 -25.40 15.06 1.70
CA THR A 114 -24.00 15.25 2.12
C THR A 114 -23.83 15.69 3.57
N ALA A 115 -24.87 16.28 4.18
CA ALA A 115 -24.92 16.60 5.61
C ALA A 115 -24.95 15.36 6.53
N GLN A 116 -25.28 14.17 6.00
CA GLN A 116 -25.20 12.91 6.74
C GLN A 116 -23.75 12.40 6.88
N ILE A 117 -22.83 12.97 6.11
CA ILE A 117 -21.45 12.51 6.08
C ILE A 117 -20.64 13.23 7.15
N ARG A 118 -20.23 12.48 8.18
CA ARG A 118 -19.71 13.07 9.42
C ARG A 118 -18.28 13.59 9.32
N ALA A 119 -17.42 12.86 8.61
CA ALA A 119 -15.98 13.11 8.57
C ALA A 119 -15.29 12.43 7.38
N ILE A 120 -14.07 12.87 7.08
CA ILE A 120 -13.15 12.31 6.10
C ILE A 120 -11.96 11.65 6.78
N GLY A 121 -11.63 10.43 6.33
CA GLY A 121 -10.38 9.75 6.60
C GLY A 121 -9.53 9.69 5.33
N LEU A 122 -8.26 10.07 5.44
CA LEU A 122 -7.29 10.00 4.35
C LEU A 122 -6.33 8.82 4.56
N ALA A 123 -6.17 8.00 3.53
CA ALA A 123 -5.02 7.12 3.39
C ALA A 123 -4.29 7.35 2.06
N ASN A 124 -2.97 7.22 2.10
CA ASN A 124 -2.11 7.59 0.99
C ASN A 124 -0.96 6.59 0.83
N GLN A 125 -0.44 6.48 -0.39
CA GLN A 125 0.87 5.89 -0.61
C GLN A 125 1.90 6.61 0.27
N ARG A 126 2.60 5.83 1.10
CA ARG A 126 3.65 6.29 2.00
C ARG A 126 4.92 6.62 1.21
N GLU A 127 5.89 7.24 1.88
CA GLU A 127 7.23 7.63 1.40
C GLU A 127 7.34 8.59 0.20
N THR A 128 6.41 8.55 -0.76
CA THR A 128 6.35 9.41 -1.95
C THR A 128 6.44 10.88 -1.54
N LEU A 129 7.47 11.58 -2.02
CA LEU A 129 7.82 12.92 -1.59
C LEU A 129 7.31 13.97 -2.59
N VAL A 130 6.57 14.96 -2.09
CA VAL A 130 6.14 16.15 -2.82
C VAL A 130 6.94 17.35 -2.32
N ALA A 131 7.40 18.22 -3.24
CA ALA A 131 8.09 19.47 -2.94
C ALA A 131 7.36 20.64 -3.63
N TRP A 132 7.02 21.68 -2.88
CA TRP A 132 6.28 22.85 -3.38
C TRP A 132 6.77 24.15 -2.75
N ASP A 133 6.44 25.27 -3.39
CA ASP A 133 6.79 26.61 -2.95
C ASP A 133 5.75 27.15 -1.95
N THR A 134 6.16 27.62 -0.77
CA THR A 134 5.24 28.12 0.27
C THR A 134 4.53 29.41 -0.11
N ALA A 135 5.10 30.21 -1.02
CA ALA A 135 4.55 31.50 -1.42
C ALA A 135 3.54 31.38 -2.58
N THR A 136 3.74 30.42 -3.49
CA THR A 136 2.81 30.18 -4.62
C THR A 136 1.83 29.05 -4.35
N GLY A 137 2.22 28.06 -3.56
CA GLY A 137 1.49 26.81 -3.34
C GLY A 137 1.59 25.78 -4.47
N GLU A 138 2.44 26.03 -5.47
CA GLU A 138 2.61 25.15 -6.64
C GLU A 138 3.81 24.19 -6.50
N PRO A 139 3.73 22.98 -7.07
CA PRO A 139 4.84 22.03 -7.08
C PRO A 139 6.08 22.59 -7.77
N LEU A 140 7.25 22.25 -7.23
CA LEU A 140 8.55 22.61 -7.80
C LEU A 140 9.08 21.57 -8.81
N CYS A 141 8.53 20.36 -8.74
CA CYS A 141 8.79 19.23 -9.64
C CYS A 141 7.66 18.19 -9.51
N ASP A 142 7.72 17.12 -10.30
CA ASP A 142 6.91 15.93 -10.06
C ASP A 142 7.26 15.27 -8.71
N ALA A 143 6.30 14.55 -8.12
CA ALA A 143 6.52 13.80 -6.89
C ALA A 143 7.37 12.56 -7.15
N VAL A 144 8.41 12.33 -6.34
CA VAL A 144 9.27 11.14 -6.47
C VAL A 144 8.65 9.98 -5.70
N VAL A 145 8.23 8.93 -6.40
CA VAL A 145 7.38 7.86 -5.86
C VAL A 145 8.19 6.89 -4.96
N TRP A 146 7.54 6.28 -3.97
CA TRP A 146 8.17 5.32 -3.04
C TRP A 146 8.99 4.20 -3.71
N SER A 147 8.57 3.75 -4.89
CA SER A 147 9.22 2.68 -5.68
C SER A 147 10.33 3.16 -6.62
N ASP A 148 10.62 4.46 -6.64
CA ASP A 148 11.76 5.02 -7.36
C ASP A 148 13.09 4.50 -6.80
N THR A 149 14.04 4.18 -7.70
CA THR A 149 15.35 3.64 -7.36
C THR A 149 16.52 4.55 -7.76
N ARG A 150 16.28 5.79 -8.24
CA ARG A 150 17.34 6.73 -8.67
C ARG A 150 18.33 7.05 -7.55
N THR A 151 17.87 6.95 -6.31
CA THR A 151 18.64 7.19 -5.09
C THR A 151 19.53 6.02 -4.66
N ALA A 152 19.54 4.88 -5.37
CA ALA A 152 20.35 3.71 -5.01
C ALA A 152 21.85 4.00 -4.79
N PRO A 153 22.53 4.88 -5.56
CA PRO A 153 23.90 5.30 -5.26
C PRO A 153 24.02 6.04 -3.92
N LEU A 154 23.13 7.00 -3.64
CA LEU A 154 23.08 7.74 -2.37
C LEU A 154 22.79 6.82 -1.19
N VAL A 155 21.96 5.78 -1.36
CA VAL A 155 21.70 4.79 -0.31
C VAL A 155 22.97 4.01 0.05
N ARG A 156 23.82 3.66 -0.93
CA ARG A 156 25.11 3.01 -0.65
C ARG A 156 26.08 3.94 0.08
N GLU A 157 26.17 5.19 -0.36
CA GLU A 157 26.98 6.23 0.30
C GLU A 157 26.54 6.45 1.76
N LEU A 158 25.24 6.65 1.99
CA LEU A 158 24.68 6.89 3.32
C LEU A 158 24.79 5.68 4.25
N LYS A 159 24.81 4.45 3.73
CA LYS A 159 25.11 3.23 4.52
C LYS A 159 26.58 3.12 4.91
N ALA A 160 27.49 3.66 4.09
CA ALA A 160 28.94 3.64 4.35
C ALA A 160 29.42 4.83 5.20
N ARG A 161 28.54 5.78 5.52
CA ARG A 161 28.85 7.00 6.26
C ARG A 161 28.84 6.75 7.77
N ASP A 162 29.83 7.31 8.47
CA ASP A 162 29.89 7.28 9.93
C ASP A 162 28.58 7.74 10.58
N GLY A 163 28.11 6.99 11.57
CA GLY A 163 26.85 7.25 12.29
C GLY A 163 25.58 6.66 11.65
N ALA A 164 25.66 5.99 10.50
CA ALA A 164 24.50 5.35 9.86
C ALA A 164 23.74 4.35 10.76
N ASP A 165 24.44 3.69 11.70
CA ASP A 165 23.84 2.75 12.67
C ASP A 165 22.78 3.42 13.58
N VAL A 166 22.93 4.72 13.87
CA VAL A 166 21.98 5.49 14.70
C VAL A 166 20.60 5.58 14.05
N LEU A 167 20.52 5.53 12.71
CA LEU A 167 19.27 5.68 11.97
C LEU A 167 18.26 4.59 12.33
N VAL A 168 18.68 3.32 12.34
CA VAL A 168 17.81 2.19 12.69
C VAL A 168 17.30 2.32 14.13
N HIS A 169 18.16 2.79 15.05
CA HIS A 169 17.79 2.97 16.45
C HIS A 169 16.85 4.16 16.71
N ARG A 170 17.01 5.28 15.99
CA ARG A 170 16.16 6.48 16.10
C ARG A 170 14.88 6.41 15.26
N CYS A 171 14.95 6.21 13.95
CA CYS A 171 13.77 6.21 13.06
C CYS A 171 13.22 4.82 12.72
N GLY A 172 13.79 3.73 13.24
CA GLY A 172 13.25 2.38 13.10
C GLY A 172 13.56 1.67 11.78
N GLN A 173 14.24 2.31 10.83
CA GLN A 173 14.48 1.78 9.49
C GLN A 173 15.90 2.11 8.97
N PRO A 174 16.52 1.22 8.17
CA PRO A 174 17.79 1.50 7.51
C PRO A 174 17.61 2.38 6.25
N PRO A 175 18.66 3.04 5.76
CA PRO A 175 18.63 3.73 4.46
C PRO A 175 18.15 2.83 3.32
N SER A 176 17.19 3.33 2.54
CA SER A 176 16.55 2.65 1.43
C SER A 176 16.15 3.65 0.35
N THR A 177 15.92 3.20 -0.90
CA THR A 177 15.51 4.12 -1.96
C THR A 177 14.11 4.67 -1.75
N SER A 178 13.28 3.99 -0.95
CA SER A 178 11.96 4.48 -0.57
C SER A 178 12.03 5.71 0.34
N ALA A 179 12.98 5.79 1.26
CA ALA A 179 13.06 6.86 2.27
C ALA A 179 12.95 8.30 1.71
N SER A 180 12.01 9.07 2.26
CA SER A 180 11.73 10.45 1.83
C SER A 180 12.92 11.39 2.06
N ALA A 181 13.70 11.21 3.13
CA ALA A 181 14.93 11.96 3.38
C ALA A 181 15.93 11.90 2.21
N ILE A 182 16.10 10.71 1.63
CA ILE A 182 17.08 10.48 0.56
C ILE A 182 16.54 11.00 -0.79
N LYS A 183 15.21 10.97 -0.99
CA LYS A 183 14.55 11.67 -2.10
C LYS A 183 14.76 13.19 -2.02
N LEU A 184 14.65 13.80 -0.83
CA LEU A 184 14.89 15.23 -0.66
C LEU A 184 16.35 15.60 -0.98
N LEU A 185 17.31 14.83 -0.47
CA LEU A 185 18.73 15.00 -0.79
C LEU A 185 18.97 15.00 -2.31
N TRP A 186 18.37 14.04 -3.02
CA TRP A 186 18.48 13.99 -4.47
C TRP A 186 17.87 15.23 -5.14
N LEU A 187 16.68 15.66 -4.73
CA LEU A 187 16.02 16.86 -5.28
C LEU A 187 16.83 18.14 -5.04
N LEU A 188 17.42 18.32 -3.85
CA LEU A 188 18.26 19.48 -3.53
C LEU A 188 19.50 19.56 -4.43
N CYS A 189 20.10 18.42 -4.79
CA CYS A 189 21.28 18.38 -5.66
C CYS A 189 20.97 18.45 -7.16
N HIS A 190 19.79 18.01 -7.61
CA HIS A 190 19.50 17.81 -9.04
C HIS A 190 18.34 18.67 -9.59
N VAL A 191 17.54 19.32 -8.75
CA VAL A 191 16.39 20.13 -9.18
C VAL A 191 16.58 21.58 -8.74
N GLU A 192 17.03 22.41 -9.68
CA GLU A 192 17.37 23.83 -9.46
C GLU A 192 16.22 24.64 -8.82
N ALA A 193 14.97 24.32 -9.15
CA ALA A 193 13.79 24.95 -8.54
C ALA A 193 13.65 24.63 -7.03
N VAL A 194 13.95 23.39 -6.63
CA VAL A 194 13.92 22.94 -5.22
C VAL A 194 15.08 23.56 -4.45
N ALA A 195 16.30 23.56 -5.03
CA ALA A 195 17.47 24.21 -4.43
C ALA A 195 17.23 25.71 -4.18
N ARG A 196 16.74 26.46 -5.18
CA ARG A 196 16.40 27.89 -5.02
C ARG A 196 15.31 28.14 -3.99
N ALA A 197 14.29 27.28 -3.92
CA ALA A 197 13.24 27.41 -2.90
C ALA A 197 13.80 27.17 -1.50
N TYR A 198 14.72 26.21 -1.34
CA TYR A 198 15.37 25.89 -0.08
C TYR A 198 16.26 27.02 0.44
N ASP A 199 17.16 27.55 -0.39
CA ASP A 199 18.02 28.67 0.01
C ASP A 199 17.25 29.97 0.27
N ALA A 200 16.07 30.14 -0.34
CA ALA A 200 15.17 31.25 -0.05
C ALA A 200 14.28 31.04 1.19
N GLY A 201 14.32 29.89 1.86
CA GLY A 201 13.42 29.56 2.97
C GLY A 201 11.95 29.36 2.55
N ARG A 202 11.69 29.12 1.26
CA ARG A 202 10.36 28.99 0.64
C ARG A 202 10.00 27.55 0.26
N LEU A 203 10.87 26.58 0.53
CA LEU A 203 10.56 25.17 0.29
C LEU A 203 9.60 24.63 1.36
N ALA A 204 8.52 24.00 0.93
CA ALA A 204 7.78 23.03 1.75
C ALA A 204 7.92 21.63 1.14
N VAL A 205 7.99 20.63 2.00
CA VAL A 205 8.02 19.22 1.60
C VAL A 205 7.08 18.40 2.47
N GLY A 206 6.58 17.31 1.93
CA GLY A 206 5.73 16.39 2.66
C GLY A 206 5.42 15.14 1.87
N THR A 207 4.90 14.14 2.56
CA THR A 207 4.30 12.95 1.94
C THR A 207 2.94 13.29 1.33
N VAL A 208 2.36 12.36 0.56
CA VAL A 208 1.13 12.61 -0.22
C VAL A 208 -0.06 13.04 0.66
N ASP A 209 -0.15 12.56 1.90
CA ASP A 209 -1.11 13.06 2.88
C ASP A 209 -1.01 14.57 3.09
N THR A 210 0.19 15.08 3.37
CA THR A 210 0.44 16.48 3.67
C THR A 210 0.04 17.35 2.48
N TRP A 211 0.41 16.91 1.27
CA TRP A 211 0.06 17.59 0.03
C TRP A 211 -1.46 17.67 -0.18
N LEU A 212 -2.17 16.53 -0.03
CA LEU A 212 -3.62 16.49 -0.18
C LEU A 212 -4.32 17.31 0.90
N ILE A 213 -3.93 17.20 2.17
CA ILE A 213 -4.49 17.99 3.27
C ILE A 213 -4.29 19.49 3.00
N TYR A 214 -3.08 19.91 2.61
CA TYR A 214 -2.75 21.28 2.25
C TYR A 214 -3.66 21.81 1.12
N ARG A 215 -3.73 21.10 -0.01
CA ARG A 215 -4.50 21.54 -1.19
C ARG A 215 -6.01 21.52 -0.95
N LEU A 216 -6.56 20.44 -0.37
CA LEU A 216 -8.00 20.31 -0.10
C LEU A 216 -8.51 21.34 0.92
N ASN A 217 -7.65 21.82 1.84
CA ASN A 217 -7.95 22.94 2.74
C ASN A 217 -7.82 24.34 2.08
N GLY A 218 -7.53 24.42 0.77
CA GLY A 218 -7.40 25.67 0.00
C GLY A 218 -5.97 26.20 -0.14
N GLY A 219 -4.96 25.46 0.32
CA GLY A 219 -3.53 25.80 0.19
C GLY A 219 -3.19 27.20 0.70
N VAL A 220 -2.36 27.92 -0.06
CA VAL A 220 -1.96 29.32 0.20
C VAL A 220 -3.14 30.30 0.29
N ARG A 221 -4.30 29.95 -0.28
CA ARG A 221 -5.50 30.80 -0.32
C ARG A 221 -6.44 30.58 0.88
N ARG A 222 -6.08 29.69 1.81
CA ARG A 222 -6.90 29.36 2.98
C ARG A 222 -7.04 30.55 3.95
N PRO A 223 -8.26 30.95 4.33
CA PRO A 223 -8.47 31.91 5.41
C PRO A 223 -7.89 31.42 6.74
N GLY A 224 -7.10 32.26 7.41
CA GLY A 224 -6.37 31.87 8.63
C GLY A 224 -5.06 31.12 8.37
N GLY A 225 -4.55 31.14 7.13
CA GLY A 225 -3.27 30.55 6.75
C GLY A 225 -3.36 29.06 6.39
N PRO A 226 -2.34 28.49 5.74
CA PRO A 226 -2.37 27.10 5.29
C PRO A 226 -2.28 26.09 6.44
N ILE A 227 -2.74 24.86 6.16
CA ILE A 227 -2.54 23.72 7.07
C ILE A 227 -1.42 22.84 6.50
N TYR A 228 -0.33 22.73 7.26
CA TYR A 228 0.80 21.85 6.98
C TYR A 228 0.89 20.81 8.10
N VAL A 229 0.25 19.66 7.92
CA VAL A 229 0.24 18.57 8.92
C VAL A 229 0.40 17.22 8.25
N THR A 230 0.96 16.28 9.01
CA THR A 230 1.10 14.86 8.66
C THR A 230 0.79 14.04 9.90
N ASP A 231 0.41 12.77 9.74
CA ASP A 231 0.21 11.91 10.90
C ASP A 231 1.49 11.15 11.31
N SER A 232 1.52 10.67 12.56
CA SER A 232 2.64 9.86 13.09
C SER A 232 3.00 8.64 12.22
N THR A 233 2.04 8.01 11.52
CA THR A 233 2.32 6.87 10.64
C THR A 233 3.08 7.31 9.39
N ASN A 234 2.63 8.33 8.65
CA ASN A 234 3.36 8.88 7.51
C ASN A 234 4.73 9.48 7.92
N ALA A 235 4.77 10.25 9.01
CA ALA A 235 6.01 10.85 9.52
C ALA A 235 7.09 9.80 9.82
N SER A 236 6.73 8.65 10.39
CA SER A 236 7.67 7.55 10.68
C SER A 236 8.37 6.99 9.43
N ARG A 237 7.81 7.21 8.24
CA ARG A 237 8.35 6.73 6.96
C ARG A 237 9.42 7.64 6.36
N THR A 238 9.54 8.86 6.86
CA THR A 238 10.40 9.91 6.26
C THR A 238 11.89 9.73 6.52
N MET A 239 12.26 9.02 7.60
CA MET A 239 13.57 9.05 8.27
C MET A 239 13.94 10.40 8.95
N TRP A 240 13.00 11.33 9.14
CA TRP A 240 13.24 12.56 9.93
C TRP A 240 12.64 12.55 11.33
N MET A 241 11.80 11.56 11.65
CA MET A 241 11.11 11.43 12.93
C MET A 241 11.82 10.40 13.82
N ASP A 242 12.09 10.74 15.08
CA ASP A 242 12.43 9.72 16.08
C ASP A 242 11.16 8.93 16.45
N ILE A 243 11.25 7.61 16.39
CA ILE A 243 10.10 6.72 16.48
C ILE A 243 9.45 6.73 17.87
N ARG A 244 10.19 7.02 18.94
CA ARG A 244 9.67 6.98 20.33
C ARG A 244 8.97 8.29 20.70
N THR A 245 9.62 9.40 20.39
CA THR A 245 9.11 10.75 20.67
C THR A 245 7.98 11.14 19.72
N ARG A 246 7.94 10.55 18.50
CA ARG A 246 7.05 10.95 17.39
C ARG A 246 7.20 12.43 17.02
N GLN A 247 8.42 12.95 17.14
CA GLN A 247 8.78 14.32 16.78
C GLN A 247 9.93 14.30 15.77
N TYR A 248 10.11 15.42 15.05
CA TYR A 248 11.29 15.58 14.21
C TYR A 248 12.55 15.61 15.05
N ASP A 249 13.54 14.82 14.63
CA ASP A 249 14.78 14.63 15.34
C ASP A 249 15.91 15.44 14.68
N HIS A 250 16.65 16.19 15.50
CA HIS A 250 17.72 17.06 15.02
C HIS A 250 18.94 16.27 14.50
N GLU A 251 19.27 15.12 15.10
CA GLU A 251 20.38 14.29 14.62
C GLU A 251 20.03 13.62 13.30
N LEU A 252 18.79 13.15 13.13
CA LEU A 252 18.31 12.63 11.84
C LEU A 252 18.37 13.70 10.74
N LEU A 253 17.82 14.89 10.99
CA LEU A 253 17.87 16.00 10.03
C LEU A 253 19.32 16.42 9.71
N SER A 254 20.18 16.50 10.73
CA SER A 254 21.60 16.84 10.57
C SER A 254 22.39 15.77 9.80
N PHE A 255 22.09 14.48 9.99
CA PHE A 255 22.69 13.39 9.22
C PHE A 255 22.42 13.56 7.72
N PHE A 256 21.17 13.87 7.35
CA PHE A 256 20.81 14.18 5.96
C PHE A 256 21.14 15.62 5.51
N GLY A 257 21.89 16.40 6.31
CA GLY A 257 22.29 17.77 5.95
C GLY A 257 21.13 18.76 5.78
N VAL A 258 19.96 18.46 6.36
CA VAL A 258 18.75 19.29 6.23
C VAL A 258 18.67 20.30 7.36
N ASP A 259 19.04 21.55 7.08
CA ASP A 259 18.75 22.70 7.95
C ASP A 259 17.22 22.90 8.06
N ARG A 260 16.70 22.76 9.28
CA ARG A 260 15.28 22.88 9.62
C ARG A 260 14.71 24.29 9.42
N ALA A 261 15.55 25.33 9.41
CA ALA A 261 15.14 26.71 9.21
C ALA A 261 14.89 27.06 7.73
N LYS A 262 15.48 26.30 6.79
CA LYS A 262 15.37 26.52 5.34
C LYS A 262 14.16 25.86 4.67
N LEU A 263 13.42 24.99 5.39
CA LEU A 263 12.23 24.33 4.85
C LEU A 263 11.07 24.26 5.85
N THR A 264 9.86 24.21 5.32
CA THR A 264 8.64 23.89 6.06
C THR A 264 8.41 22.39 6.02
N LEU A 265 8.63 21.73 7.16
CA LEU A 265 8.12 20.38 7.45
C LEU A 265 6.72 20.46 8.08
N PRO A 266 5.78 19.55 7.76
CA PRO A 266 4.44 19.53 8.33
C PRO A 266 4.44 19.17 9.81
N THR A 267 3.58 19.78 10.60
CA THR A 267 3.43 19.42 12.03
C THR A 267 2.91 17.98 12.14
N ILE A 268 3.62 17.16 12.93
CA ILE A 268 3.22 15.76 13.21
C ILE A 268 2.07 15.77 14.21
N VAL A 269 0.97 15.09 13.88
CA VAL A 269 -0.23 14.97 14.73
C VAL A 269 -0.69 13.51 14.85
N SER A 270 -1.63 13.24 15.76
CA SER A 270 -2.24 11.92 15.87
C SER A 270 -3.04 11.57 14.61
N SER A 271 -2.93 10.32 14.16
CA SER A 271 -3.66 9.74 13.03
C SER A 271 -5.17 9.91 13.09
N SER A 272 -5.74 10.03 14.28
CA SER A 272 -7.14 10.40 14.53
C SER A 272 -7.15 11.70 15.34
N HIS A 273 -7.75 12.77 14.81
CA HIS A 273 -7.85 14.07 15.48
C HIS A 273 -9.05 14.90 14.96
N PRO A 274 -9.95 15.42 15.83
CA PRO A 274 -11.22 16.05 15.42
C PRO A 274 -11.12 17.32 14.56
N THR A 275 -9.96 17.97 14.55
CA THR A 275 -9.75 19.33 13.98
C THR A 275 -8.40 19.59 13.32
N ALA A 276 -7.37 18.74 13.50
CA ALA A 276 -5.99 19.10 13.12
C ALA A 276 -5.78 19.16 11.60
N PHE A 277 -6.48 18.29 10.88
CA PHE A 277 -6.45 18.20 9.42
C PHE A 277 -7.41 19.18 8.72
N GLY A 278 -8.13 20.01 9.48
CA GLY A 278 -9.05 21.02 8.95
C GLY A 278 -10.29 20.45 8.25
N ALA A 279 -10.67 21.03 7.11
CA ALA A 279 -11.87 20.70 6.35
C ALA A 279 -11.71 21.05 4.88
N LEU A 280 -12.47 20.38 4.00
CA LEU A 280 -12.47 20.69 2.57
C LEU A 280 -12.97 22.13 2.35
N ALA A 281 -12.17 22.94 1.66
CA ALA A 281 -12.49 24.35 1.40
C ALA A 281 -13.48 24.53 0.24
N TYR A 282 -13.63 23.52 -0.63
CA TYR A 282 -14.43 23.59 -1.85
C TYR A 282 -14.97 22.21 -2.27
N GLY A 283 -15.68 22.16 -3.39
CA GLY A 283 -16.28 20.93 -3.93
C GLY A 283 -17.57 20.53 -3.22
N PRO A 284 -18.11 19.33 -3.51
CA PRO A 284 -19.43 18.90 -3.03
C PRO A 284 -19.46 18.54 -1.53
N LEU A 285 -18.30 18.57 -0.87
CA LEU A 285 -18.08 18.32 0.57
C LEU A 285 -17.43 19.51 1.28
N ALA A 286 -17.56 20.73 0.73
CA ALA A 286 -17.06 21.94 1.36
C ALA A 286 -17.57 22.07 2.81
N GLY A 287 -16.68 22.34 3.76
CA GLY A 287 -16.95 22.38 5.19
C GLY A 287 -16.91 21.02 5.91
N THR A 288 -16.87 19.89 5.20
CA THR A 288 -16.71 18.57 5.82
C THR A 288 -15.28 18.40 6.34
N ARG A 289 -15.15 18.00 7.61
CA ARG A 289 -13.86 17.90 8.30
C ARG A 289 -13.05 16.71 7.80
N ILE A 290 -11.73 16.91 7.68
CA ILE A 290 -10.77 15.82 7.70
C ILE A 290 -10.47 15.53 9.17
N ALA A 291 -10.68 14.29 9.60
CA ALA A 291 -10.59 13.90 11.01
C ALA A 291 -9.63 12.72 11.24
N ALA A 292 -9.12 12.10 10.18
CA ALA A 292 -8.02 11.15 10.27
C ALA A 292 -7.13 11.16 9.03
N CYS A 293 -5.88 10.76 9.25
CA CYS A 293 -4.87 10.53 8.24
C CYS A 293 -4.01 9.33 8.68
N LEU A 294 -3.79 8.37 7.78
CA LEU A 294 -2.92 7.22 8.00
C LEU A 294 -2.17 6.86 6.71
N GLY A 295 -0.91 6.48 6.81
CA GLY A 295 -0.21 5.80 5.72
C GLY A 295 -0.95 4.51 5.33
N ASP A 296 -1.07 4.23 4.03
CA ASP A 296 -1.92 3.16 3.47
C ASP A 296 -1.82 1.80 4.20
N GLN A 297 -0.62 1.30 4.45
CA GLN A 297 -0.42 0.00 5.07
C GLN A 297 -0.81 -0.01 6.56
N SER A 298 -0.59 1.11 7.26
CA SER A 298 -1.06 1.35 8.63
C SER A 298 -2.59 1.43 8.69
N ALA A 299 -3.20 2.12 7.72
CA ALA A 299 -4.65 2.15 7.56
C ALA A 299 -5.22 0.74 7.32
N ALA A 300 -4.59 -0.09 6.49
CA ALA A 300 -5.03 -1.47 6.27
C ALA A 300 -5.01 -2.31 7.55
N LEU A 301 -4.02 -2.12 8.44
CA LEU A 301 -3.99 -2.77 9.75
C LEU A 301 -5.16 -2.34 10.65
N VAL A 302 -5.48 -1.05 10.69
CA VAL A 302 -6.68 -0.53 11.39
C VAL A 302 -7.96 -1.12 10.78
N GLY A 303 -8.07 -1.20 9.45
CA GLY A 303 -9.23 -1.74 8.76
C GLY A 303 -9.47 -3.24 8.97
N HIS A 304 -8.43 -4.02 9.24
CA HIS A 304 -8.54 -5.42 9.66
C HIS A 304 -8.87 -5.62 11.14
N GLY A 305 -8.96 -4.55 11.93
CA GLY A 305 -9.15 -4.61 13.38
C GLY A 305 -7.88 -5.02 14.13
N GLY A 306 -6.70 -4.73 13.58
CA GLY A 306 -5.39 -5.07 14.14
C GLY A 306 -5.00 -4.22 15.35
N PHE A 307 -5.86 -4.15 16.37
CA PHE A 307 -5.72 -3.25 17.53
C PHE A 307 -4.97 -3.85 18.74
N SER A 308 -4.54 -5.10 18.65
CA SER A 308 -3.83 -5.82 19.73
C SER A 308 -2.48 -6.34 19.23
N PRO A 309 -1.46 -6.43 20.12
CA PRO A 309 -0.24 -7.17 19.82
C PRO A 309 -0.54 -8.58 19.31
N GLY A 310 0.26 -9.09 18.38
CA GLY A 310 0.01 -10.41 17.77
C GLY A 310 -0.83 -10.38 16.49
N LYS A 311 -1.52 -9.27 16.19
CA LYS A 311 -2.31 -9.14 14.96
C LYS A 311 -1.45 -8.72 13.77
N ALA A 312 -1.37 -9.63 12.80
CA ALA A 312 -0.72 -9.43 11.51
C ALA A 312 -1.75 -9.15 10.42
N LYS A 313 -1.39 -8.29 9.46
CA LYS A 313 -2.07 -8.19 8.17
C LYS A 313 -1.07 -8.26 7.02
N SER A 314 -1.51 -8.72 5.85
CA SER A 314 -0.71 -8.70 4.61
C SER A 314 -1.53 -8.26 3.39
N THR A 315 -1.06 -7.20 2.73
CA THR A 315 -1.66 -6.66 1.49
C THR A 315 -0.93 -7.22 0.28
N TYR A 316 -1.63 -8.00 -0.55
CA TYR A 316 -1.07 -8.65 -1.75
C TYR A 316 -1.42 -7.87 -3.03
N GLY A 317 -0.56 -6.90 -3.36
CA GLY A 317 -0.59 -6.17 -4.63
C GLY A 317 0.47 -6.68 -5.60
N THR A 318 1.12 -5.76 -6.30
CA THR A 318 2.33 -6.05 -7.12
C THR A 318 3.43 -6.67 -6.27
N GLY A 319 3.67 -6.09 -5.09
CA GLY A 319 4.44 -6.67 -3.99
C GLY A 319 3.52 -7.10 -2.84
N CYS A 320 4.10 -7.58 -1.75
CA CYS A 320 3.38 -7.97 -0.54
C CYS A 320 3.87 -7.10 0.62
N PHE A 321 2.97 -6.55 1.45
CA PHE A 321 3.34 -5.68 2.58
C PHE A 321 2.65 -6.13 3.86
N LEU A 322 3.47 -6.64 4.78
CA LEU A 322 3.06 -7.19 6.05
C LEU A 322 3.28 -6.15 7.15
N LEU A 323 2.26 -5.90 7.97
CA LEU A 323 2.42 -5.18 9.24
C LEU A 323 1.96 -6.09 10.39
N TYR A 324 2.70 -6.04 11.49
CA TYR A 324 2.44 -6.79 12.71
C TYR A 324 2.44 -5.85 13.90
N ASN A 325 1.31 -5.72 14.59
CA ASN A 325 1.16 -4.88 15.77
C ASN A 325 2.02 -5.41 16.93
N VAL A 326 2.88 -4.56 17.50
CA VAL A 326 3.74 -4.88 18.66
C VAL A 326 3.35 -4.14 19.94
N GLY A 327 2.23 -3.40 19.92
CA GLY A 327 1.73 -2.65 21.07
C GLY A 327 2.34 -1.25 21.21
N PRO A 328 2.35 -0.69 22.43
CA PRO A 328 2.66 0.72 22.68
C PRO A 328 4.15 1.06 22.71
N GLU A 329 5.04 0.08 22.55
CA GLU A 329 6.50 0.28 22.54
C GLU A 329 7.10 -0.17 21.20
N PRO A 330 8.00 0.60 20.57
CA PRO A 330 8.59 0.24 19.29
C PRO A 330 9.65 -0.86 19.44
N VAL A 331 9.45 -1.97 18.73
CA VAL A 331 10.42 -3.06 18.62
C VAL A 331 11.39 -2.77 17.48
N ILE A 332 12.66 -2.52 17.79
CA ILE A 332 13.72 -2.39 16.77
C ILE A 332 14.15 -3.80 16.33
N SER A 333 14.00 -4.10 15.04
CA SER A 333 14.28 -5.41 14.47
C SER A 333 15.74 -5.81 14.55
N LYS A 334 15.98 -7.10 14.81
CA LYS A 334 17.29 -7.77 14.63
C LYS A 334 17.30 -8.71 13.42
N ASN A 335 16.16 -8.86 12.75
CA ASN A 335 15.93 -9.76 11.60
C ASN A 335 15.64 -9.00 10.29
N GLY A 336 16.07 -7.73 10.20
CA GLY A 336 15.98 -6.92 8.98
C GLY A 336 14.58 -6.37 8.66
N LEU A 337 13.65 -6.36 9.62
CA LEU A 337 12.35 -5.70 9.49
C LEU A 337 12.47 -4.20 9.81
N GLN A 338 11.45 -3.44 9.45
CA GLN A 338 11.35 -2.02 9.78
C GLN A 338 10.43 -1.85 10.99
N ALA A 339 10.82 -1.02 11.96
CA ALA A 339 9.93 -0.53 13.00
C ALA A 339 9.21 0.71 12.51
N THR A 340 7.88 0.79 12.71
CA THR A 340 7.04 1.89 12.21
C THR A 340 5.93 2.22 13.21
N VAL A 341 5.36 3.41 13.14
CA VAL A 341 4.09 3.68 13.86
C VAL A 341 2.96 2.95 13.13
N ALA A 342 2.21 2.13 13.88
CA ALA A 342 1.03 1.42 13.37
C ALA A 342 -0.18 2.33 13.28
N TYR A 343 -0.43 3.12 14.33
CA TYR A 343 -1.45 4.17 14.39
C TYR A 343 -1.26 5.03 15.65
N ASP A 344 -1.74 6.26 15.59
CA ASP A 344 -1.88 7.14 16.75
C ASP A 344 -3.34 7.63 16.82
N LEU A 345 -4.18 6.92 17.58
CA LEU A 345 -5.64 7.15 17.54
C LEU A 345 -6.13 8.29 18.46
N GLY A 346 -5.20 9.03 19.08
CA GLY A 346 -5.50 10.23 19.86
C GLY A 346 -6.37 9.99 21.09
N ASP A 347 -6.93 11.08 21.63
CA ASP A 347 -7.88 11.07 22.76
C ASP A 347 -7.36 10.23 23.96
N GLY A 348 -6.14 10.56 24.40
CA GLY A 348 -5.46 9.96 25.54
C GLY A 348 -4.97 8.51 25.36
N ARG A 349 -5.30 7.84 24.24
CA ARG A 349 -4.85 6.46 23.98
C ARG A 349 -3.35 6.45 23.65
N PRO A 350 -2.59 5.43 24.09
CA PRO A 350 -1.21 5.26 23.63
C PRO A 350 -1.18 5.02 22.12
N PRO A 351 -0.13 5.46 21.41
CA PRO A 351 0.11 5.02 20.05
C PRO A 351 0.33 3.50 20.03
N ALA A 352 0.21 2.89 18.85
CA ALA A 352 0.75 1.56 18.62
C ALA A 352 1.85 1.59 17.57
N TYR A 353 2.78 0.66 17.69
CA TYR A 353 3.87 0.42 16.76
C TYR A 353 3.65 -0.90 16.02
N ALA A 354 4.30 -1.03 14.87
CA ALA A 354 4.34 -2.27 14.10
C ALA A 354 5.76 -2.60 13.67
N LEU A 355 6.00 -3.89 13.52
CA LEU A 355 7.05 -4.39 12.63
C LEU A 355 6.46 -4.46 11.22
N GLU A 356 7.26 -4.08 10.22
CA GLU A 356 6.93 -4.13 8.81
C GLU A 356 7.97 -4.91 8.01
N GLY A 357 7.51 -5.74 7.10
CA GLY A 357 8.33 -6.41 6.11
C GLY A 357 7.61 -6.48 4.77
N SER A 358 8.36 -6.48 3.68
CA SER A 358 7.82 -6.42 2.34
C SER A 358 8.46 -7.44 1.39
N VAL A 359 7.68 -7.87 0.41
CA VAL A 359 8.08 -8.74 -0.70
C VAL A 359 7.98 -7.91 -1.96
N SER A 360 9.10 -7.74 -2.69
CA SER A 360 9.16 -6.95 -3.92
C SER A 360 8.30 -7.53 -5.04
N VAL A 361 8.25 -8.87 -5.15
CA VAL A 361 7.57 -9.59 -6.24
C VAL A 361 6.50 -10.53 -5.71
N ALA A 362 5.24 -10.08 -5.78
CA ALA A 362 4.04 -10.85 -5.52
C ALA A 362 3.17 -10.96 -6.78
N GLY A 363 2.18 -10.07 -6.95
CA GLY A 363 1.39 -9.96 -8.17
C GLY A 363 2.21 -9.64 -9.43
N SER A 364 3.38 -9.00 -9.32
CA SER A 364 4.31 -8.86 -10.46
C SER A 364 4.87 -10.20 -10.94
N GLY A 365 5.02 -11.20 -10.07
CA GLY A 365 5.38 -12.56 -10.48
C GLY A 365 4.31 -13.20 -11.37
N ILE A 366 3.03 -12.94 -11.07
CA ILE A 366 1.91 -13.38 -11.89
C ILE A 366 1.86 -12.59 -13.20
N ASN A 367 2.03 -11.26 -13.16
CA ASN A 367 2.10 -10.44 -14.37
C ASN A 367 3.27 -10.83 -15.29
N PHE A 368 4.40 -11.28 -14.74
CA PHE A 368 5.51 -11.82 -15.51
C PHE A 368 5.12 -13.12 -16.24
N LEU A 369 4.42 -14.05 -15.58
CA LEU A 369 3.89 -15.25 -16.24
C LEU A 369 2.89 -14.91 -17.36
N VAL A 370 2.03 -13.89 -17.17
CA VAL A 370 1.06 -13.43 -18.17
C VAL A 370 1.76 -12.73 -19.34
N ASN A 371 2.47 -11.64 -19.06
CA ASN A 371 2.93 -10.69 -20.07
C ASN A 371 4.27 -11.08 -20.73
N ASN A 372 5.15 -11.78 -20.02
CA ASN A 372 6.51 -12.04 -20.48
C ASN A 372 6.71 -13.50 -20.93
N LEU A 373 6.02 -14.46 -20.31
CA LEU A 373 6.15 -15.88 -20.65
C LEU A 373 4.94 -16.46 -21.41
N ASP A 374 3.84 -15.71 -21.55
CA ASP A 374 2.61 -16.14 -22.23
C ASP A 374 2.07 -17.47 -21.67
N PHE A 375 1.96 -17.56 -20.33
CA PHE A 375 1.48 -18.78 -19.65
C PHE A 375 -0.04 -18.84 -19.54
N VAL A 376 -0.71 -17.69 -19.37
CA VAL A 376 -2.17 -17.55 -19.31
C VAL A 376 -2.61 -16.19 -19.84
N ASP A 377 -3.78 -16.13 -20.47
CA ASP A 377 -4.31 -14.89 -21.09
C ASP A 377 -4.66 -13.79 -20.08
N SER A 378 -4.82 -14.13 -18.79
CA SER A 378 -5.11 -13.15 -17.74
C SER A 378 -4.75 -13.65 -16.34
N HIS A 379 -4.52 -12.72 -15.41
CA HIS A 379 -4.32 -13.02 -13.99
C HIS A 379 -5.46 -13.85 -13.37
N LYS A 380 -6.71 -13.73 -13.89
CA LYS A 380 -7.87 -14.50 -13.38
C LYS A 380 -7.76 -16.01 -13.67
N ALA A 381 -6.96 -16.40 -14.67
CA ALA A 381 -6.76 -17.79 -15.06
C ALA A 381 -5.61 -18.48 -14.30
N ILE A 382 -4.86 -17.77 -13.43
CA ILE A 382 -3.68 -18.35 -12.79
C ILE A 382 -4.01 -19.50 -11.83
N ASP A 383 -5.11 -19.39 -11.07
CA ASP A 383 -5.57 -20.45 -10.16
C ASP A 383 -5.93 -21.72 -10.95
N HIS A 384 -6.60 -21.58 -12.10
CA HIS A 384 -6.93 -22.70 -12.97
C HIS A 384 -5.67 -23.38 -13.52
N LEU A 385 -4.66 -22.60 -13.95
CA LEU A 385 -3.39 -23.17 -14.39
C LEU A 385 -2.62 -23.84 -13.24
N ALA A 386 -2.59 -23.24 -12.05
CA ALA A 386 -1.94 -23.83 -10.88
C ALA A 386 -2.64 -25.12 -10.39
N LEU A 387 -3.97 -25.21 -10.55
CA LEU A 387 -4.79 -26.37 -10.21
C LEU A 387 -4.79 -27.48 -11.26
N SER A 388 -4.23 -27.26 -12.46
CA SER A 388 -4.05 -28.34 -13.45
C SER A 388 -3.02 -29.39 -13.03
N VAL A 389 -2.25 -29.10 -11.98
CA VAL A 389 -1.26 -29.98 -11.35
C VAL A 389 -1.52 -30.10 -9.83
N PRO A 390 -1.19 -31.25 -9.21
CA PRO A 390 -1.47 -31.48 -7.78
C PRO A 390 -0.56 -30.66 -6.85
N ASP A 391 0.67 -30.37 -7.26
CA ASP A 391 1.69 -29.67 -6.47
C ASP A 391 2.64 -28.85 -7.37
N ASN A 392 3.79 -28.43 -6.84
CA ASN A 392 4.80 -27.67 -7.59
C ASN A 392 5.73 -28.54 -8.48
N GLY A 393 5.57 -29.86 -8.52
CA GLY A 393 6.39 -30.77 -9.32
C GLY A 393 7.89 -30.79 -8.93
N GLY A 394 8.23 -30.32 -7.72
CA GLY A 394 9.61 -30.09 -7.29
C GLY A 394 10.18 -28.73 -7.71
N VAL A 395 9.41 -27.89 -8.41
CA VAL A 395 9.84 -26.58 -8.92
C VAL A 395 9.80 -25.53 -7.81
N TYR A 396 10.86 -24.73 -7.71
CA TYR A 396 10.92 -23.56 -6.82
C TYR A 396 11.34 -22.34 -7.62
N PHE A 397 10.56 -21.25 -7.56
CA PHE A 397 10.86 -20.01 -8.27
C PHE A 397 11.24 -18.91 -7.27
N VAL A 398 12.54 -18.62 -7.13
CA VAL A 398 12.99 -17.47 -6.36
C VAL A 398 12.73 -16.22 -7.20
N THR A 399 11.69 -15.46 -6.86
CA THR A 399 11.21 -14.30 -7.65
C THR A 399 12.02 -13.02 -7.42
N ALA A 400 13.35 -13.13 -7.28
CA ALA A 400 14.27 -12.03 -6.97
C ALA A 400 14.54 -11.08 -8.17
N PHE A 401 13.52 -10.62 -8.90
CA PHE A 401 13.69 -9.81 -10.12
C PHE A 401 14.42 -8.46 -9.87
N SER A 402 14.51 -8.02 -8.62
CA SER A 402 15.28 -6.86 -8.19
C SER A 402 15.91 -7.13 -6.81
N GLY A 403 16.47 -8.34 -6.65
CA GLY A 403 16.87 -8.87 -5.35
C GLY A 403 15.71 -9.29 -4.46
N LEU A 404 16.03 -9.67 -3.22
CA LEU A 404 15.11 -10.03 -2.14
C LEU A 404 15.22 -9.04 -0.99
N LEU A 405 14.07 -8.60 -0.49
CA LEU A 405 13.94 -7.71 0.67
C LEU A 405 13.95 -8.53 1.97
N ALA A 406 13.36 -8.01 3.05
CA ALA A 406 13.32 -8.67 4.35
C ALA A 406 12.69 -10.08 4.28
N PRO A 407 13.15 -11.04 5.11
CA PRO A 407 14.30 -10.95 6.02
C PRO A 407 15.66 -11.17 5.32
N TYR A 408 15.68 -11.42 4.00
CA TYR A 408 16.86 -11.90 3.29
C TYR A 408 17.90 -10.83 2.97
N TRP A 409 17.45 -9.66 2.47
CA TRP A 409 18.32 -8.55 2.03
C TRP A 409 19.46 -8.97 1.08
N ILE A 410 19.09 -9.68 0.02
CA ILE A 410 20.00 -10.17 -1.03
C ILE A 410 19.82 -9.28 -2.25
N ASP A 411 20.77 -8.38 -2.51
CA ASP A 411 20.76 -7.45 -3.65
C ASP A 411 21.49 -7.99 -4.90
N ASP A 412 22.21 -9.10 -4.77
CA ASP A 412 22.99 -9.74 -5.84
C ASP A 412 22.28 -10.92 -6.54
N ALA A 413 21.02 -11.20 -6.20
CA ALA A 413 20.22 -12.28 -6.79
C ALA A 413 19.30 -11.81 -7.92
N GLN A 414 18.98 -12.73 -8.84
CA GLN A 414 17.98 -12.56 -9.90
C GLN A 414 16.89 -13.65 -9.87
N GLY A 415 15.83 -13.47 -10.66
CA GLY A 415 14.73 -14.42 -10.80
C GLY A 415 15.20 -15.80 -11.25
N THR A 416 15.18 -16.78 -10.34
CA THR A 416 15.83 -18.08 -10.55
C THR A 416 14.84 -19.23 -10.36
N LEU A 417 14.73 -20.10 -11.37
CA LEU A 417 13.78 -21.23 -11.41
C LEU A 417 14.52 -22.56 -11.27
N PHE A 418 14.32 -23.25 -10.14
CA PHE A 418 14.97 -24.51 -9.80
C PHE A 418 14.02 -25.70 -9.95
N GLY A 419 14.58 -26.91 -10.04
CA GLY A 419 13.80 -28.16 -9.96
C GLY A 419 13.11 -28.59 -11.25
N LEU A 420 13.49 -28.02 -12.40
CA LEU A 420 12.96 -28.42 -13.71
C LEU A 420 13.35 -29.86 -14.06
N THR A 421 12.38 -30.63 -14.56
CA THR A 421 12.56 -31.97 -15.11
C THR A 421 11.79 -32.11 -16.43
N ALA A 422 11.97 -33.23 -17.15
CA ALA A 422 11.18 -33.54 -18.35
C ALA A 422 9.66 -33.68 -18.09
N HIS A 423 9.22 -33.75 -16.83
CA HIS A 423 7.81 -33.79 -16.44
C HIS A 423 7.24 -32.42 -16.03
N THR A 424 8.06 -31.37 -15.96
CA THR A 424 7.60 -30.03 -15.57
C THR A 424 6.66 -29.44 -16.62
N GLN A 425 5.65 -28.68 -16.17
CA GLN A 425 4.58 -28.11 -17.00
C GLN A 425 4.33 -26.66 -16.59
N LYS A 426 3.62 -25.88 -17.42
CA LYS A 426 3.21 -24.50 -17.09
C LYS A 426 2.49 -24.41 -15.72
N GLY A 427 1.68 -25.42 -15.37
CA GLY A 427 0.99 -25.51 -14.07
C GLY A 427 1.93 -25.59 -12.86
N HIS A 428 2.99 -26.40 -12.95
CA HIS A 428 4.00 -26.53 -11.89
C HIS A 428 4.72 -25.20 -11.62
N ILE A 429 5.03 -24.45 -12.68
CA ILE A 429 5.67 -23.13 -12.55
C ILE A 429 4.68 -22.09 -12.02
N ALA A 430 3.43 -22.08 -12.47
CA ALA A 430 2.37 -21.22 -11.92
C ALA A 430 2.16 -21.46 -10.41
N ARG A 431 2.17 -22.73 -9.99
CA ARG A 431 2.14 -23.13 -8.58
C ARG A 431 3.37 -22.61 -7.83
N ALA A 432 4.58 -22.80 -8.37
CA ALA A 432 5.82 -22.33 -7.77
C ALA A 432 5.87 -20.80 -7.62
N THR A 433 5.30 -20.03 -8.55
CA THR A 433 5.18 -18.56 -8.44
C THR A 433 4.27 -18.14 -7.28
N LEU A 434 3.12 -18.81 -7.09
CA LEU A 434 2.22 -18.55 -5.96
C LEU A 434 2.88 -18.95 -4.63
N GLU A 435 3.52 -20.11 -4.59
CA GLU A 435 4.26 -20.60 -3.42
C GLU A 435 5.44 -19.68 -3.05
N ALA A 436 6.12 -19.08 -4.01
CA ALA A 436 7.23 -18.13 -3.77
C ALA A 436 6.79 -16.91 -2.95
N VAL A 437 5.62 -16.35 -3.24
CA VAL A 437 5.03 -15.26 -2.44
C VAL A 437 4.74 -15.77 -1.04
N CYS A 438 4.12 -16.95 -0.94
CA CYS A 438 3.73 -17.53 0.34
C CYS A 438 4.91 -17.84 1.26
N HIS A 439 6.01 -18.35 0.67
CA HIS A 439 7.27 -18.62 1.35
C HIS A 439 7.95 -17.35 1.87
N GLN A 440 7.99 -16.28 1.07
CA GLN A 440 8.56 -14.99 1.49
C GLN A 440 7.73 -14.36 2.61
N THR A 441 6.40 -14.33 2.47
CA THR A 441 5.48 -13.90 3.54
C THR A 441 5.70 -14.71 4.82
N ALA A 442 5.81 -16.04 4.73
CA ALA A 442 6.05 -16.90 5.90
C ALA A 442 7.43 -16.69 6.54
N ALA A 443 8.45 -16.27 5.78
CA ALA A 443 9.76 -15.91 6.33
C ALA A 443 9.74 -14.58 7.07
N ILE A 444 9.03 -13.57 6.55
CA ILE A 444 8.79 -12.29 7.22
C ILE A 444 8.01 -12.50 8.52
N LEU A 445 6.99 -13.35 8.50
CA LEU A 445 6.20 -13.69 9.68
C LEU A 445 7.04 -14.36 10.79
N ASP A 446 7.91 -15.31 10.47
CA ASP A 446 8.84 -15.89 11.44
C ASP A 446 9.76 -14.81 12.05
N ALA A 447 10.28 -13.88 11.25
CA ALA A 447 11.08 -12.76 11.73
C ALA A 447 10.30 -11.81 12.65
N MET A 448 9.03 -11.54 12.35
CA MET A 448 8.15 -10.71 13.19
C MET A 448 7.91 -11.35 14.55
N ALA A 449 7.66 -12.67 14.59
CA ALA A 449 7.50 -13.41 15.84
C ALA A 449 8.81 -13.45 16.65
N ALA A 450 9.96 -13.60 15.98
CA ALA A 450 11.28 -13.63 16.63
C ALA A 450 11.67 -12.27 17.24
N ASP A 451 11.41 -11.16 16.55
CA ASP A 451 11.73 -9.80 17.04
C ASP A 451 10.76 -9.35 18.15
N SER A 452 9.46 -9.61 18.00
CA SER A 452 8.45 -9.15 18.94
C SER A 452 8.32 -10.00 20.20
N GLY A 453 8.84 -11.24 20.20
CA GLY A 453 8.65 -12.20 21.28
C GLY A 453 7.22 -12.74 21.42
N HIS A 454 6.31 -12.39 20.50
CA HIS A 454 4.91 -12.76 20.53
C HIS A 454 4.60 -13.80 19.44
N ALA A 455 3.75 -14.77 19.75
CA ALA A 455 3.28 -15.73 18.76
C ALA A 455 2.36 -15.04 17.73
N LEU A 456 2.23 -15.67 16.56
CA LEU A 456 1.29 -15.27 15.52
C LEU A 456 -0.03 -16.02 15.69
N ASP A 457 -1.13 -15.30 15.92
CA ASP A 457 -2.47 -15.88 16.03
C ASP A 457 -3.05 -16.25 14.66
N SER A 458 -2.97 -15.31 13.72
CA SER A 458 -3.72 -15.30 12.46
C SER A 458 -3.19 -14.21 11.54
N LEU A 459 -3.24 -14.44 10.23
CA LEU A 459 -2.91 -13.44 9.22
C LEU A 459 -4.18 -12.92 8.55
N ALA A 460 -4.50 -11.64 8.73
CA ALA A 460 -5.52 -10.98 7.91
C ALA A 460 -4.96 -10.63 6.52
N VAL A 461 -5.75 -10.76 5.45
CA VAL A 461 -5.24 -10.60 4.07
C VAL A 461 -6.15 -9.76 3.17
N ASP A 462 -5.55 -8.91 2.35
CA ASP A 462 -6.25 -8.05 1.40
C ASP A 462 -5.45 -7.87 0.08
N GLY A 463 -6.00 -7.09 -0.86
CA GLY A 463 -5.40 -6.87 -2.17
C GLY A 463 -5.82 -7.88 -3.25
N GLY A 464 -5.27 -7.70 -4.46
CA GLY A 464 -5.68 -8.43 -5.66
C GLY A 464 -5.38 -9.92 -5.62
N LEU A 465 -4.15 -10.29 -5.25
CA LEU A 465 -3.73 -11.70 -5.23
C LEU A 465 -4.31 -12.47 -4.03
N ALA A 466 -4.78 -11.79 -2.99
CA ALA A 466 -5.60 -12.43 -1.94
C ALA A 466 -6.93 -12.98 -2.48
N GLY A 467 -7.36 -12.57 -3.69
CA GLY A 467 -8.48 -13.18 -4.40
C GLY A 467 -8.24 -14.63 -4.89
N SER A 468 -7.00 -15.12 -4.86
CA SER A 468 -6.63 -16.50 -5.20
C SER A 468 -6.84 -17.43 -4.00
N ASP A 469 -7.77 -18.37 -4.10
CA ASP A 469 -8.02 -19.37 -3.05
C ASP A 469 -6.83 -20.32 -2.93
N VAL A 470 -6.15 -20.60 -4.05
CA VAL A 470 -4.92 -21.39 -4.09
C VAL A 470 -3.82 -20.70 -3.27
N CYS A 471 -3.61 -19.41 -3.49
CA CYS A 471 -2.61 -18.63 -2.76
C CYS A 471 -2.92 -18.57 -1.27
N MET A 472 -4.17 -18.30 -0.88
CA MET A 472 -4.54 -18.15 0.53
C MET A 472 -4.50 -19.47 1.30
N GLN A 473 -4.90 -20.60 0.70
CA GLN A 473 -4.70 -21.91 1.30
C GLN A 473 -3.19 -22.24 1.45
N THR A 474 -2.40 -21.99 0.41
CA THR A 474 -0.94 -22.17 0.42
C THR A 474 -0.26 -21.30 1.50
N GLN A 475 -0.74 -20.08 1.71
CA GLN A 475 -0.25 -19.20 2.77
C GLN A 475 -0.57 -19.76 4.16
N ALA A 476 -1.79 -20.26 4.38
CA ALA A 476 -2.16 -20.91 5.64
C ALA A 476 -1.32 -22.17 5.88
N ASP A 477 -1.10 -22.97 4.85
CA ASP A 477 -0.29 -24.19 4.88
C ASP A 477 1.18 -23.92 5.23
N LEU A 478 1.82 -22.93 4.58
CA LEU A 478 3.23 -22.62 4.78
C LEU A 478 3.52 -21.83 6.05
N SER A 479 2.61 -20.95 6.48
CA SER A 479 2.73 -20.24 7.76
C SER A 479 2.35 -21.16 8.93
N GLY A 480 1.34 -22.01 8.73
CA GLY A 480 0.72 -22.85 9.76
C GLY A 480 -0.09 -22.08 10.80
N ILE A 481 -0.62 -20.93 10.40
CA ILE A 481 -1.62 -20.13 11.14
C ILE A 481 -2.84 -19.91 10.23
N PRO A 482 -4.04 -19.66 10.77
CA PRO A 482 -5.20 -19.33 9.96
C PRO A 482 -5.00 -18.04 9.15
N VAL A 483 -5.47 -18.03 7.91
CA VAL A 483 -5.49 -16.87 7.03
C VAL A 483 -6.94 -16.39 6.87
N ASP A 484 -7.20 -15.16 7.27
CA ASP A 484 -8.54 -14.54 7.30
C ASP A 484 -8.68 -13.51 6.18
N ARG A 485 -9.51 -13.83 5.19
CA ARG A 485 -9.82 -12.94 4.07
C ARG A 485 -11.22 -12.33 4.24
N PRO A 486 -11.34 -11.03 4.56
CA PRO A 486 -12.63 -10.35 4.66
C PRO A 486 -13.35 -10.24 3.31
N CYS A 487 -14.68 -10.20 3.38
CA CYS A 487 -15.54 -9.95 2.22
C CYS A 487 -15.34 -8.53 1.66
N MET A 488 -15.13 -7.57 2.55
CA MET A 488 -14.76 -6.19 2.22
C MET A 488 -13.25 -6.14 1.94
N ARG A 489 -12.86 -5.87 0.69
CA ARG A 489 -11.45 -5.97 0.24
C ARG A 489 -10.62 -4.70 0.42
N GLU A 490 -11.27 -3.56 0.67
CA GLU A 490 -10.66 -2.23 0.74
C GLU A 490 -10.23 -1.89 2.19
N ALA A 491 -9.39 -2.74 2.79
CA ALA A 491 -8.98 -2.63 4.20
C ALA A 491 -8.34 -1.27 4.53
N THR A 492 -7.44 -0.79 3.66
CA THR A 492 -6.81 0.55 3.73
C THR A 492 -7.82 1.65 4.02
N SER A 493 -8.84 1.69 3.16
CA SER A 493 -9.90 2.66 3.16
C SER A 493 -10.80 2.59 4.37
N LEU A 494 -11.16 1.36 4.77
CA LEU A 494 -11.91 1.12 5.98
C LEU A 494 -11.14 1.68 7.18
N GLY A 495 -9.83 1.42 7.31
CA GLY A 495 -9.07 1.91 8.45
C GLY A 495 -9.00 3.44 8.57
N ALA A 496 -8.80 4.15 7.46
CA ALA A 496 -8.86 5.61 7.45
C ALA A 496 -10.23 6.13 7.88
N ALA A 497 -11.31 5.52 7.38
CA ALA A 497 -12.66 5.82 7.81
C ALA A 497 -12.87 5.52 9.30
N LEU A 498 -12.47 4.34 9.79
CA LEU A 498 -12.56 3.94 11.20
C LEU A 498 -11.92 4.97 12.13
N ALA A 499 -10.71 5.43 11.80
CA ALA A 499 -10.03 6.49 12.52
C ALA A 499 -10.79 7.84 12.49
N ALA A 500 -11.34 8.25 11.33
CA ALA A 500 -12.08 9.50 11.22
C ALA A 500 -13.40 9.50 12.01
N GLY A 501 -14.06 8.35 12.10
CA GLY A 501 -15.28 8.19 12.90
C GLY A 501 -15.01 8.16 14.40
N LEU A 502 -13.88 7.59 14.86
CA LEU A 502 -13.43 7.73 16.26
C LEU A 502 -13.26 9.20 16.63
N ALA A 503 -12.51 9.96 15.82
CA ALA A 503 -12.29 11.39 16.03
C ALA A 503 -13.58 12.25 16.04
N THR A 504 -14.73 11.73 15.58
CA THR A 504 -15.97 12.51 15.43
C THR A 504 -17.19 11.92 16.12
N GLY A 505 -17.00 10.90 16.95
CA GLY A 505 -18.05 10.27 17.77
C GLY A 505 -19.02 9.40 16.98
N VAL A 506 -18.58 8.78 15.88
CA VAL A 506 -19.34 7.74 15.17
C VAL A 506 -19.20 6.38 15.86
N TRP A 507 -18.09 6.19 16.59
CA TRP A 507 -17.84 5.05 17.47
C TRP A 507 -17.26 5.53 18.79
N ASP A 508 -17.62 4.85 19.87
CA ASP A 508 -17.22 5.22 21.24
C ASP A 508 -15.83 4.65 21.61
N GLY A 509 -15.36 3.62 20.90
CA GLY A 509 -14.07 2.98 21.19
C GLY A 509 -13.72 1.81 20.28
N LEU A 510 -12.51 1.26 20.48
CA LEU A 510 -11.92 0.21 19.62
C LEU A 510 -12.72 -1.10 19.64
N ASP A 511 -13.38 -1.44 20.74
CA ASP A 511 -14.18 -2.67 20.87
C ASP A 511 -15.33 -2.73 19.85
N GLN A 512 -15.91 -1.58 19.50
CA GLN A 512 -16.93 -1.48 18.45
C GLN A 512 -16.32 -1.71 17.05
N LEU A 513 -15.04 -1.42 16.86
CA LEU A 513 -14.33 -1.49 15.58
C LEU A 513 -13.87 -2.90 15.23
N VAL A 514 -13.47 -3.71 16.23
CA VAL A 514 -13.03 -5.11 16.04
C VAL A 514 -14.09 -5.96 15.31
N HIS A 515 -15.37 -5.58 15.43
CA HIS A 515 -16.49 -6.27 14.78
C HIS A 515 -16.86 -5.72 13.39
N VAL A 516 -16.34 -4.56 12.97
CA VAL A 516 -16.64 -3.97 11.66
C VAL A 516 -15.98 -4.78 10.53
N GLY A 517 -16.69 -5.00 9.42
CA GLY A 517 -16.14 -5.78 8.29
C GLY A 517 -15.90 -7.27 8.58
N THR A 518 -16.41 -7.82 9.68
CA THR A 518 -16.23 -9.24 10.06
C THR A 518 -17.14 -10.22 9.30
N SER A 519 -18.20 -9.74 8.67
CA SER A 519 -19.19 -10.60 7.99
C SER A 519 -18.66 -11.16 6.67
N GLY A 520 -18.97 -12.44 6.38
CA GLY A 520 -18.64 -13.08 5.09
C GLY A 520 -17.16 -13.41 4.88
N ARG A 521 -16.37 -13.50 5.95
CA ARG A 521 -14.94 -13.87 5.90
C ARG A 521 -14.73 -15.29 5.35
N SER A 522 -13.74 -15.45 4.47
CA SER A 522 -13.18 -16.76 4.12
C SER A 522 -12.01 -17.06 5.05
N LEU A 523 -12.13 -18.12 5.86
CA LEU A 523 -11.06 -18.55 6.77
C LEU A 523 -10.36 -19.79 6.21
N PHE A 524 -9.12 -19.63 5.75
CA PHE A 524 -8.26 -20.72 5.31
C PHE A 524 -7.49 -21.25 6.52
N ARG A 525 -7.58 -22.57 6.77
CA ARG A 525 -6.89 -23.23 7.87
C ARG A 525 -5.75 -24.09 7.32
N PRO A 526 -4.61 -24.22 8.04
CA PRO A 526 -3.53 -25.10 7.60
C PRO A 526 -4.05 -26.53 7.41
N GLY A 527 -3.94 -27.05 6.20
CA GLY A 527 -4.33 -28.40 5.78
C GLY A 527 -3.18 -29.40 5.73
N ILE A 528 -1.92 -28.92 5.79
CA ILE A 528 -0.72 -29.77 5.80
C ILE A 528 -0.12 -29.96 7.20
N VAL A 529 0.51 -31.13 7.41
CA VAL A 529 1.24 -31.43 8.65
C VAL A 529 2.53 -30.60 8.78
N LYS A 530 3.03 -30.46 10.02
CA LYS A 530 4.19 -29.62 10.33
C LYS A 530 5.44 -30.07 9.58
N GLU A 531 5.62 -31.38 9.42
CA GLU A 531 6.78 -32.02 8.81
C GLU A 531 6.90 -31.64 7.33
N GLU A 532 5.77 -31.64 6.61
CA GLU A 532 5.66 -31.27 5.20
C GLU A 532 5.87 -29.76 5.01
N ARG A 533 5.23 -28.92 5.84
CA ARG A 533 5.51 -27.47 5.87
C ARG A 533 7.00 -27.19 6.06
N CYS A 534 7.64 -27.82 7.04
CA CYS A 534 9.07 -27.67 7.28
C CYS A 534 9.92 -28.19 6.11
N ALA A 535 9.52 -29.27 5.43
CA ALA A 535 10.22 -29.78 4.25
C ALA A 535 10.17 -28.80 3.08
N ARG A 536 9.00 -28.23 2.76
CA ARG A 536 8.84 -27.19 1.72
C ARG A 536 9.65 -25.95 2.06
N ARG A 537 9.54 -25.44 3.29
CA ARG A 537 10.29 -24.25 3.74
C ARG A 537 11.82 -24.45 3.68
N ARG A 538 12.34 -25.64 4.00
CA ARG A 538 13.77 -25.97 3.82
C ARG A 538 14.20 -25.99 2.36
N ARG A 539 13.38 -26.52 1.45
CA ARG A 539 13.67 -26.52 0.01
C ARG A 539 13.67 -25.09 -0.56
N TRP A 540 12.70 -24.26 -0.17
CA TRP A 540 12.68 -22.84 -0.49
C TRP A 540 13.94 -22.10 0.01
N ALA A 541 14.30 -22.27 1.29
CA ALA A 541 15.50 -21.63 1.84
C ALA A 541 16.79 -22.03 1.09
N ARG A 542 16.89 -23.31 0.68
CA ARG A 542 18.00 -23.78 -0.18
C ARG A 542 17.97 -23.11 -1.56
N ALA A 543 16.80 -22.96 -2.18
CA ALA A 543 16.68 -22.27 -3.47
C ALA A 543 17.09 -20.79 -3.38
N VAL A 544 16.69 -20.10 -2.31
CA VAL A 544 17.13 -18.71 -2.03
C VAL A 544 18.65 -18.63 -1.89
N GLU A 545 19.26 -19.48 -1.06
CA GLU A 545 20.72 -19.45 -0.87
C GLU A 545 21.48 -19.74 -2.18
N MET A 546 20.98 -20.67 -3.00
CA MET A 546 21.54 -20.99 -4.32
C MET A 546 21.32 -19.90 -5.39
N SER A 547 20.56 -18.83 -5.10
CA SER A 547 20.33 -17.71 -6.02
C SER A 547 21.24 -16.49 -5.78
N ARG A 548 22.03 -16.53 -4.71
CA ARG A 548 22.94 -15.45 -4.27
C ARG A 548 24.20 -15.37 -5.13
N GLY A 549 24.84 -14.21 -5.14
CA GLY A 549 26.10 -13.98 -5.85
C GLY A 549 25.98 -13.98 -7.38
N TRP A 550 24.77 -14.01 -7.94
CA TRP A 550 24.54 -14.08 -9.38
C TRP A 550 25.00 -12.81 -10.12
N LEU A 551 24.88 -11.65 -9.48
CA LEU A 551 25.34 -10.36 -10.00
C LEU A 551 26.76 -9.99 -9.58
N ALA A 552 27.46 -10.83 -8.81
CA ALA A 552 28.85 -10.60 -8.49
C ALA A 552 29.72 -10.76 -9.74
N GLU A 553 30.58 -9.78 -10.03
CA GLU A 553 31.59 -9.94 -11.07
C GLU A 553 32.53 -11.09 -10.69
N VAL A 554 32.66 -12.07 -11.58
CA VAL A 554 33.58 -13.20 -11.38
C VAL A 554 35.01 -12.68 -11.60
N ALA A 555 35.81 -12.71 -10.55
CA ALA A 555 37.22 -12.31 -10.55
C ALA A 555 38.13 -13.31 -11.29
#